data_AF-W2XK52-F1
#
_entry.id   AF-W2XK52-F1
#
_cell.length_a   1.000
_cell.length_b   1.000
_cell.length_c   1.000
_cell.angle_alpha   90.00
_cell.angle_beta   90.00
_cell.angle_gamma   90.00
#
_symmetry.space_group_name_H-M   'P 1'
#
loop_
_entity.id
_entity.type
_entity.pdbx_description
1 polymer ?
#
loop_
_entity_poly.entity_id
_entity_poly.type
_entity_poly.pdbx_seq_one_letter_code
_entity_poly.pdbx_strand_id
1 'polypeptide(L)'
;MPTTTMWTTVCSDMAREDSQLIMENMKVFIAVKSQLVPCVVCALTKPHKMRYQLLKCSSETCKEAAPYDECLWKGKVLTCQGLNRVTIMETGAHETL
;
A
#
# COMPACT_ATOMS: atom_id res chain seq x y z
N MET A 1 10.64 15.83 15.89
CA MET A 1 9.21 15.44 15.95
C MET A 1 9.01 14.27 14.98
N PRO A 2 8.28 13.19 15.31
CA PRO A 2 7.99 12.17 14.32
C PRO A 2 7.13 12.79 13.22
N THR A 3 7.64 12.81 11.99
CA THR A 3 6.88 13.30 10.84
C THR A 3 5.71 12.35 10.62
N THR A 4 4.49 12.78 10.95
CA THR A 4 3.28 12.01 10.65
C THR A 4 3.15 11.93 9.14
N THR A 5 3.55 10.79 8.56
CA THR A 5 3.33 10.53 7.14
C THR A 5 1.83 10.53 6.88
N MET A 6 1.34 11.53 6.15
CA MET A 6 -0.06 11.60 5.74
C MET A 6 -0.27 10.57 4.62
N TRP A 7 -1.12 9.58 4.90
CA TRP A 7 -1.51 8.56 3.96
C TRP A 7 -2.86 8.93 3.35
N THR A 8 -2.93 8.93 2.02
CA THR A 8 -4.17 9.08 1.27
C THR A 8 -4.78 7.69 1.04
N THR A 9 -6.06 7.51 1.36
CA THR A 9 -6.77 6.26 1.09
C THR A 9 -7.11 6.20 -0.40
N VAL A 10 -6.60 5.17 -1.09
CA VAL A 10 -6.94 4.88 -2.49
C VAL A 10 -8.24 4.08 -2.55
N CYS A 11 -8.33 3.04 -1.71
CA CYS A 11 -9.55 2.30 -1.50
C CYS A 11 -9.62 1.74 -0.08
N SER A 12 -10.83 1.52 0.41
CA SER A 12 -11.09 0.94 1.72
C SER A 12 -12.13 -0.15 1.61
N ASP A 13 -11.95 -1.22 2.38
CA ASP A 13 -12.94 -2.29 2.53
C ASP A 13 -13.36 -2.98 1.21
N MET A 14 -12.45 -3.02 0.23
CA MET A 14 -12.69 -3.66 -1.07
C MET A 14 -12.44 -5.18 -1.02
N ALA A 15 -13.12 -5.92 -1.90
CA ALA A 15 -12.79 -7.32 -2.14
C ALA A 15 -11.36 -7.43 -2.69
N ARG A 16 -10.70 -8.55 -2.42
CA ARG A 16 -9.31 -8.74 -2.83
C ARG A 16 -9.17 -8.69 -4.35
N GLU A 17 -10.12 -9.28 -5.06
CA GLU A 17 -10.14 -9.37 -6.51
C GLU A 17 -10.23 -7.97 -7.14
N ASP A 18 -11.14 -7.12 -6.65
CA ASP A 18 -11.26 -5.73 -7.09
C ASP A 18 -9.99 -4.92 -6.77
N SER A 19 -9.39 -5.17 -5.60
CA SER A 19 -8.16 -4.48 -5.20
C SER A 19 -6.95 -4.88 -6.07
N GLN A 20 -6.94 -6.08 -6.66
CA GLN A 20 -5.86 -6.50 -7.56
C GLN A 20 -5.85 -5.65 -8.82
N LEU A 21 -7.00 -5.32 -9.40
CA LEU A 21 -7.09 -4.45 -10.57
C LEU A 21 -6.54 -3.05 -10.27
N ILE A 22 -6.82 -2.51 -9.07
CA ILE A 22 -6.26 -1.23 -8.64
C ILE A 22 -4.73 -1.32 -8.56
N MET A 23 -4.21 -2.40 -7.97
CA MET A 23 -2.79 -2.63 -7.84
C MET A 23 -2.10 -2.83 -9.19
N GLU A 24 -2.74 -3.49 -10.16
CA GLU A 24 -2.22 -3.66 -11.52
C GLU A 24 -2.15 -2.35 -12.30
N ASN A 25 -3.07 -1.42 -12.03
CA ASN A 25 -3.09 -0.10 -12.65
C ASN A 25 -2.09 0.89 -12.00
N MET A 26 -1.55 0.58 -10.83
CA MET A 26 -0.48 1.37 -10.21
C MET A 26 0.86 1.15 -10.94
N LYS A 27 1.75 2.15 -10.94
CA LYS A 27 3.12 1.97 -11.45
C LYS A 27 3.80 0.81 -10.70
N VAL A 28 4.69 0.09 -11.39
CA VAL A 28 5.42 -1.07 -10.85
C VAL A 28 6.01 -0.77 -9.47
N PHE A 29 5.75 -1.67 -8.52
CA PHE A 29 6.18 -1.58 -7.14
C PHE A 29 6.66 -2.93 -6.60
N ILE A 30 7.38 -2.88 -5.47
CA ILE A 30 7.79 -4.05 -4.70
C ILE A 30 7.33 -3.93 -3.24
N ALA A 31 7.02 -5.07 -2.62
CA ALA A 31 6.73 -5.13 -1.18
C ALA A 31 8.04 -5.21 -0.37
N VAL A 32 8.36 -4.14 0.36
CA VAL A 32 9.57 -4.05 1.20
C VAL A 32 9.34 -4.51 2.64
N LYS A 33 8.08 -4.59 3.05
CA LYS A 33 7.68 -5.10 4.37
C LYS A 33 6.39 -5.89 4.22
N SER A 34 6.32 -7.05 4.88
CA SER A 34 5.11 -7.87 4.96
C SER A 34 5.07 -8.55 6.32
N GLN A 35 4.07 -8.22 7.13
CA GLN A 35 3.92 -8.78 8.48
C GLN A 35 2.46 -8.97 8.85
N LEU A 36 2.19 -9.92 9.74
CA LEU A 36 0.86 -10.10 10.32
C LEU A 36 0.74 -9.27 11.60
N VAL A 37 -0.31 -8.47 11.69
CA VAL A 37 -0.62 -7.62 12.85
C VAL A 37 -2.09 -7.81 13.25
N PRO A 38 -2.51 -7.41 14.46
CA PRO A 38 -3.93 -7.37 14.80
C PRO A 38 -4.73 -6.58 13.77
N CYS A 39 -5.86 -7.12 13.33
CA CYS A 39 -6.71 -6.44 12.36
C CYS A 39 -7.39 -5.23 13.00
N VAL A 40 -7.29 -4.08 12.33
CA VAL A 40 -7.98 -2.84 12.71
C VAL A 40 -8.82 -2.27 11.57
N VAL A 41 -8.93 -3.00 10.46
CA VAL A 41 -9.58 -2.51 9.22
C VAL A 41 -11.00 -3.04 9.02
N CYS A 42 -11.41 -4.09 9.72
CA CYS A 42 -12.77 -4.61 9.62
C CYS A 42 -13.46 -4.66 10.99
N ALA A 43 -14.80 -4.70 10.97
CA ALA A 43 -15.64 -4.69 12.17
C ALA A 43 -15.87 -6.08 12.81
N LEU A 44 -15.04 -7.08 12.48
CA LEU A 44 -15.19 -8.40 13.11
C LEU A 44 -14.88 -8.31 14.61
N THR A 45 -15.83 -8.80 15.42
CA THR A 45 -15.71 -8.81 16.89
C THR A 45 -14.66 -9.79 17.41
N LYS A 46 -14.36 -10.85 16.63
CA LYS A 46 -13.34 -11.84 16.98
C LYS A 46 -11.95 -11.31 16.65
N PRO A 47 -10.99 -11.36 17.60
CA PRO A 47 -9.60 -11.04 17.33
C PRO A 47 -9.04 -11.90 16.21
N HIS A 48 -8.45 -11.26 15.22
CA HIS A 48 -7.82 -11.92 14.08
C HIS A 48 -6.69 -11.05 13.53
N LYS A 49 -5.96 -11.61 12.56
CA LYS A 49 -4.80 -10.94 11.95
C LYS A 49 -5.18 -10.27 10.63
N MET A 50 -4.52 -9.17 10.33
CA MET A 50 -4.42 -8.61 8.98
C MET A 50 -2.97 -8.66 8.54
N ARG A 51 -2.76 -8.77 7.22
CA ARG A 51 -1.45 -8.60 6.62
C ARG A 51 -1.23 -7.12 6.36
N TYR A 52 -0.19 -6.58 6.97
CA TYR A 52 0.33 -5.24 6.70
C TYR A 52 1.47 -5.34 5.70
N GLN A 53 1.36 -4.66 4.56
CA GLN A 53 2.41 -4.55 3.57
C GLN A 53 2.77 -3.10 3.30
N LEU A 54 4.07 -2.83 3.22
CA LEU A 54 4.61 -1.55 2.76
C LEU A 54 5.24 -1.76 1.39
N LEU A 55 4.93 -0.87 0.46
CA LEU A 55 5.36 -0.92 -0.92
C LEU A 55 6.29 0.26 -1.22
N LYS A 56 7.27 0.04 -2.09
CA LYS A 56 8.09 1.08 -2.71
C LYS A 56 7.97 1.01 -4.22
N CYS A 57 8.09 2.15 -4.88
CA CYS A 57 8.15 2.19 -6.34
C CYS A 57 9.38 1.43 -6.85
N SER A 58 9.21 0.68 -7.94
CA SER A 58 10.29 0.02 -8.69
C SER A 58 10.20 0.32 -10.18
N SER A 59 9.53 1.41 -10.55
CA SER A 59 9.38 1.85 -11.94
C SER A 59 10.69 2.46 -12.45
N GLU A 60 11.17 1.97 -13.60
CA GLU A 60 12.33 2.53 -14.29
C GLU A 60 12.11 4.01 -14.66
N THR A 61 10.89 4.40 -15.04
CA THR A 61 10.56 5.80 -15.33
C THR A 61 10.84 6.74 -14.15
N CYS A 62 10.55 6.30 -12.91
CA CYS A 62 10.84 7.10 -11.74
C CYS A 62 12.34 7.14 -11.45
N LYS A 63 13.04 6.04 -11.72
CA LYS A 63 14.50 5.95 -11.57
C LYS A 63 15.24 6.81 -12.59
N GLU A 64 14.73 6.93 -13.81
CA GLU A 64 15.31 7.79 -14.84
C GLU A 64 15.05 9.28 -14.57
N ALA A 65 13.85 9.63 -14.10
CA ALA A 65 13.51 11.00 -13.74
C ALA A 65 14.36 11.53 -12.57
N ALA A 66 14.67 10.66 -11.60
CA ALA A 66 15.53 10.99 -10.46
C ALA A 66 16.56 9.87 -10.19
N PRO A 67 17.70 9.84 -10.91
CA PRO A 67 18.68 8.75 -10.83
C PRO A 67 19.36 8.60 -9.47
N TYR A 68 19.41 9.69 -8.71
CA TYR A 68 20.14 9.78 -7.44
C TYR A 68 19.23 9.76 -6.22
N ASP A 69 17.91 9.93 -6.40
CA ASP A 69 16.93 9.99 -5.32
C ASP A 69 15.98 8.79 -5.36
N GLU A 70 15.54 8.32 -4.19
CA GLU A 70 14.45 7.34 -4.12
C GLU A 70 13.12 8.02 -4.47
N CYS A 71 12.32 7.36 -5.32
CA CYS A 71 10.95 7.77 -5.60
C CYS A 71 10.18 7.98 -4.28
N LEU A 72 9.57 9.16 -4.14
CA LEU A 72 8.87 9.55 -2.92
C LEU A 72 7.59 8.74 -2.69
N TRP A 73 7.04 8.13 -3.74
CA TRP A 73 5.86 7.28 -3.65
C TRP A 73 6.08 6.06 -2.75
N LYS A 74 5.15 5.87 -1.81
CA LYS A 74 5.05 4.65 -1.00
C LYS A 74 3.60 4.19 -0.97
N GLY A 75 3.41 2.88 -1.11
CA GLY A 75 2.11 2.24 -0.93
C GLY A 75 2.02 1.51 0.40
N LYS A 76 0.80 1.36 0.91
CA LYS A 76 0.50 0.55 2.09
C LYS A 76 -0.76 -0.25 1.81
N VAL A 77 -0.65 -1.56 1.96
CA VAL A 77 -1.76 -2.49 1.74
C VAL A 77 -2.07 -3.22 3.02
N LEU A 78 -3.32 -3.14 3.45
CA LEU A 78 -3.84 -3.82 4.62
C LEU A 78 -4.85 -4.87 4.15
N THR A 79 -4.55 -6.14 4.35
CA THR A 79 -5.43 -7.25 3.95
C THR A 79 -5.93 -8.01 5.17
N CYS A 80 -7.21 -7.87 5.49
CA CYS A 80 -7.87 -8.65 6.52
C CYS A 80 -7.83 -10.14 6.15
N GLN A 81 -7.31 -11.00 7.05
CA GLN A 81 -7.28 -12.45 6.79
C GLN A 81 -8.62 -13.14 7.04
N GLY A 82 -9.53 -12.50 7.78
CA GLY A 82 -10.85 -13.06 8.11
C GLY A 82 -11.87 -12.86 6.99
N LEU A 83 -11.96 -11.64 6.45
CA LEU A 83 -12.92 -11.27 5.42
C LEU A 83 -12.31 -11.16 4.01
N ASN A 84 -11.00 -11.35 3.88
CA ASN A 84 -10.26 -11.14 2.63
C ASN A 84 -10.49 -9.74 2.02
N ARG A 85 -10.71 -8.74 2.88
CA ARG A 85 -10.92 -7.35 2.49
C ARG A 85 -9.64 -6.54 2.54
N VAL A 86 -9.49 -5.63 1.58
CA VAL A 86 -8.27 -4.89 1.32
C VAL A 86 -8.52 -3.39 1.47
N THR A 87 -7.58 -2.71 2.11
CA THR A 87 -7.47 -1.26 2.15
C THR A 87 -6.12 -0.88 1.59
N ILE A 88 -6.11 -0.02 0.57
CA ILE A 88 -4.89 0.48 -0.08
C ILE A 88 -4.77 1.96 0.25
N MET A 89 -3.59 2.36 0.69
CA MET A 89 -3.25 3.75 0.93
C MET A 89 -1.93 4.07 0.25
N GLU A 90 -1.74 5.32 -0.12
CA GLU A 90 -0.49 5.80 -0.72
C GLU A 90 -0.06 7.12 -0.10
N THR A 91 1.18 7.49 -0.34
CA THR A 91 1.76 8.77 0.07
C THR A 91 2.91 9.12 -0.86
N GLY A 92 3.23 10.41 -0.97
CA GLY A 92 4.17 10.93 -1.96
C GLY A 92 3.59 10.87 -3.37
N ALA A 93 4.42 11.21 -4.35
CA ALA A 93 4.08 11.14 -5.75
C ALA A 93 5.12 10.28 -6.47
N HIS A 94 4.69 9.62 -7.55
CA HIS A 94 5.65 9.11 -8.52
C HIS A 94 6.26 10.28 -9.27
N GLU A 95 7.54 10.17 -9.62
CA GLU A 95 8.10 11.07 -10.61
C GLU A 95 7.37 10.86 -11.95
N THR A 96 6.94 11.98 -12.54
CA THR A 96 6.33 12.02 -13.87
C THR A 96 7.37 12.60 -14.83
N LEU A 97 7.71 11.82 -15.85
CA LEU A 97 8.37 12.32 -17.07
C LEU A 97 7.38 13.19 -17.85
#